data_AF-A0A2V5KP20-F1
#
_entry.id   AF-A0A2V5KP20-F1
#
_cell.length_a   1.000
_cell.length_b   1.000
_cell.length_c   1.000
_cell.angle_alpha   90.00
_cell.angle_beta   90.00
_cell.angle_gamma   90.00
#
_symmetry.space_group_name_H-M   'P 1'
#
loop_
_entity.id
_entity.type
_entity.pdbx_description
1 polymer ?
#
loop_
_entity_poly.entity_id
_entity_poly.type
_entity_poly.pdbx_seq_one_letter_code
_entity_poly.pdbx_strand_id
1 'polypeptide(L)'
;MLLFDFLQELIYFKDAERLLLRVRNVQVDEKEEIYFLKTEATGEPLDAARHRQRADVKAVTLHDFSVEKENGGWKAQVLLDI
;
A
#
# COMPACT_ATOMS: atom_id res chain seq x y z
N MET A 1 -4.04 -7.00 9.08
CA MET A 1 -4.96 -5.83 9.01
C MET A 1 -4.97 -5.36 7.57
N LEU A 2 -6.11 -5.35 6.87
CA LEU A 2 -6.15 -5.30 5.40
C LEU A 2 -5.27 -4.21 4.76
N LEU A 3 -5.38 -2.95 5.19
CA LEU A 3 -4.59 -1.84 4.63
C LEU A 3 -3.09 -1.99 4.93
N PHE A 4 -2.73 -2.44 6.13
CA PHE A 4 -1.35 -2.65 6.52
C PHE A 4 -0.71 -3.74 5.65
N ASP A 5 -1.39 -4.88 5.52
CA ASP A 5 -0.91 -6.03 4.75
C ASP A 5 -0.74 -5.65 3.27
N PHE A 6 -1.71 -4.91 2.71
CA PHE A 6 -1.67 -4.42 1.34
C PHE A 6 -0.50 -3.46 1.07
N LEU A 7 -0.28 -2.47 1.95
CA LEU A 7 0.82 -1.53 1.79
C LEU A 7 2.19 -2.23 1.95
N GLN A 8 2.30 -3.20 2.87
CA GLN A 8 3.50 -4.01 3.00
C GLN A 8 3.79 -4.83 1.74
N GLU A 9 2.76 -5.39 1.10
CA GLU A 9 2.91 -6.17 -0.14
C GLU A 9 3.46 -5.30 -1.29
N LEU A 10 3.02 -4.04 -1.40
CA LEU A 10 3.59 -3.09 -2.37
C LEU A 10 5.06 -2.80 -2.12
N ILE A 11 5.46 -2.64 -0.84
CA ILE A 11 6.87 -2.45 -0.47
C ILE A 11 7.67 -3.73 -0.77
N TYR A 12 7.11 -4.90 -0.51
CA TYR A 12 7.74 -6.18 -0.85
C TYR A 12 8.05 -6.27 -2.36
N PHE A 13 7.09 -5.96 -3.23
CA PHE A 13 7.33 -5.97 -4.68
C PHE A 13 8.41 -4.95 -5.10
N LYS A 14 8.44 -3.78 -4.47
CA LYS A 14 9.50 -2.79 -4.69
C LYS A 14 10.87 -3.32 -4.28
N ASP A 15 11.00 -3.94 -3.11
CA ASP A 15 12.30 -4.25 -2.52
C ASP A 15 12.84 -5.60 -2.97
N ALA A 16 12.01 -6.63 -2.97
CA ALA A 16 12.38 -7.98 -3.35
C ALA A 16 12.42 -8.15 -4.87
N GLU A 17 11.38 -7.65 -5.57
CA GLU A 17 11.24 -7.86 -7.02
C GLU A 17 11.70 -6.65 -7.86
N ARG A 18 12.06 -5.54 -7.20
CA ARG A 18 12.44 -4.29 -7.87
C ARG A 18 11.35 -3.76 -8.81
N LEU A 19 10.08 -3.98 -8.50
CA LEU A 19 8.95 -3.51 -9.31
C LEU A 19 8.35 -2.25 -8.71
N LEU A 20 8.31 -1.17 -9.49
CA LEU A 20 7.55 0.03 -9.15
C LEU A 20 6.13 -0.12 -9.66
N LEU A 21 5.23 -0.52 -8.76
CA LEU A 21 3.83 -0.80 -9.07
C LEU A 21 2.92 0.39 -8.77
N ARG A 22 2.02 0.68 -9.71
CA ARG A 22 0.89 1.60 -9.53
C ARG A 22 -0.39 0.79 -9.52
N VAL A 23 -1.11 0.90 -8.42
CA VAL A 23 -2.45 0.34 -8.25
C VAL A 23 -3.46 1.17 -9.03
N ARG A 24 -4.27 0.51 -9.88
CA ARG A 24 -5.27 1.20 -10.72
C ARG A 24 -6.68 1.11 -10.18
N ASN A 25 -7.02 -0.04 -9.61
CA ASN A 25 -8.34 -0.31 -9.06
C ASN A 25 -8.19 -1.10 -7.75
N VAL A 26 -9.06 -0.81 -6.81
CA VAL A 26 -9.12 -1.51 -5.52
C VAL A 26 -10.58 -1.87 -5.27
N GLN A 27 -10.83 -3.14 -5.06
CA GLN A 27 -12.12 -3.67 -4.64
C GLN A 27 -11.94 -4.22 -3.23
N VAL A 28 -12.80 -3.78 -2.32
CA VAL A 28 -12.84 -4.29 -0.95
C VAL A 28 -14.19 -4.93 -0.74
N ASP A 29 -14.19 -6.21 -0.43
CA ASP A 29 -15.37 -6.98 -0.10
C ASP A 29 -15.35 -7.35 1.39
N GLU A 30 -16.52 -7.48 1.99
CA GLU A 30 -16.69 -7.94 3.37
C GLU A 30 -17.55 -9.21 3.37
N LYS A 31 -17.08 -10.25 4.03
CA LYS A 31 -17.82 -11.50 4.24
C LYS A 31 -17.56 -12.00 5.67
N GLU A 32 -18.63 -12.20 6.44
CA GLU A 32 -18.54 -12.74 7.80
C GLU A 32 -17.53 -11.97 8.69
N GLU A 33 -17.58 -10.64 8.64
CA GLU A 33 -16.67 -9.72 9.36
C GLU A 33 -15.19 -9.79 8.91
N ILE A 34 -14.90 -10.52 7.82
CA ILE A 34 -13.58 -10.59 7.20
C ILE A 34 -13.57 -9.69 5.96
N TYR A 35 -12.55 -8.84 5.87
CA TYR A 35 -12.33 -7.96 4.73
C TYR A 35 -11.34 -8.58 3.74
N PHE A 36 -11.68 -8.51 2.46
CA PHE A 36 -10.87 -8.99 1.35
C PHE A 36 -10.57 -7.84 0.40
N LEU A 37 -9.32 -7.72 -0.04
CA LEU A 37 -8.91 -6.74 -1.04
C LEU A 37 -8.51 -7.47 -2.31
N LYS A 38 -9.09 -7.05 -3.43
CA LYS A 38 -8.65 -7.42 -4.76
C LYS A 38 -8.21 -6.18 -5.52
N THR A 39 -7.06 -6.26 -6.15
CA THR A 39 -6.49 -5.12 -6.86
C THR A 39 -5.71 -5.57 -8.09
N GLU A 40 -5.58 -4.66 -9.04
CA GLU A 40 -4.67 -4.79 -10.17
C GLU A 40 -3.65 -3.66 -10.10
N ALA A 41 -2.38 -4.06 -10.07
CA ALA A 41 -1.26 -3.15 -10.11
C ALA A 41 -0.47 -3.34 -11.40
N THR A 42 -0.03 -2.24 -11.98
CA THR A 42 0.77 -2.21 -13.21
C THR A 42 1.97 -1.33 -13.00
N GLY A 43 3.11 -1.71 -13.55
CA GLY A 43 4.35 -1.03 -13.27
C GLY A 43 5.48 -1.48 -14.14
N GLU A 44 6.69 -1.10 -13.75
CA GLU A 44 7.92 -1.45 -14.44
C GLU A 44 9.04 -1.68 -13.42
N PRO A 45 10.13 -2.37 -13.82
CA PRO A 45 11.31 -2.47 -13.00
C PRO A 45 11.88 -1.11 -12.61
N LEU A 46 12.41 -1.02 -11.40
CA LEU A 46 13.03 0.17 -10.86
C LEU A 46 14.31 0.51 -11.64
N ASP A 47 14.25 1.57 -12.44
CA ASP A 47 15.40 2.19 -13.08
C ASP A 47 15.85 3.44 -12.32
N ALA A 48 17.04 3.40 -11.70
CA ALA A 48 17.60 4.51 -10.92
C ALA A 48 17.96 5.76 -11.76
N ALA A 49 18.17 5.62 -13.08
CA ALA A 49 18.45 6.75 -13.95
C ALA A 49 17.17 7.54 -14.30
N ARG A 50 16.02 6.85 -14.36
CA ARG A 50 14.71 7.42 -14.70
C ARG A 50 13.88 7.77 -13.46
N HIS A 51 13.93 6.94 -12.43
CA HIS A 51 13.08 7.04 -11.24
C HIS A 51 13.84 7.65 -10.06
N ARG A 52 13.64 8.95 -9.83
CA ARG A 52 14.14 9.61 -8.62
C ARG A 52 13.20 9.36 -7.46
N GLN A 53 13.59 8.47 -6.57
CA GLN A 53 12.91 8.28 -5.29
C GLN A 53 13.24 9.46 -4.36
N ARG A 54 12.21 10.11 -3.81
CA ARG A 54 12.40 11.23 -2.87
C ARG A 54 12.70 10.74 -1.45
N ALA A 55 12.08 9.62 -1.08
CA ALA A 55 12.32 8.89 0.15
C ALA A 55 12.17 7.41 -0.19
N ASP A 56 13.04 6.59 0.39
CA ASP A 56 13.04 5.15 0.18
C ASP A 56 12.25 4.48 1.32
N VAL A 57 10.95 4.29 1.12
CA VAL A 57 10.08 3.70 2.14
C VAL A 57 10.45 2.22 2.35
N LYS A 58 10.80 1.86 3.58
CA LYS A 58 11.24 0.51 3.98
C LYS A 58 10.15 -0.32 4.62
N ALA A 59 9.23 0.31 5.34
CA ALA A 59 8.19 -0.42 6.05
C ALA A 59 6.96 0.45 6.36
N VAL A 60 5.84 -0.23 6.52
CA VAL A 60 4.63 0.30 7.17
C VAL A 60 4.76 0.08 8.67
N THR A 61 4.48 1.10 9.47
CA THR A 61 4.47 0.96 10.93
C THR A 61 3.03 0.92 11.47
N LEU A 62 2.83 0.28 12.62
CA LEU A 62 1.57 0.33 13.36
C LEU A 62 1.49 1.54 14.31
N HIS A 63 2.55 2.35 14.39
CA HIS A 63 2.56 3.56 15.20
C HIS A 63 1.69 4.62 14.53
N ASP A 64 0.74 5.19 15.29
CA ASP A 64 -0.28 6.14 14.80
C ASP A 64 -1.03 5.64 13.54
N PHE A 65 -1.16 4.32 13.40
CA PHE A 65 -1.94 3.71 12.33
C PHE A 65 -3.43 3.82 12.65
N SER A 66 -4.19 4.51 11.81
CA SER A 66 -5.65 4.61 11.98
C SER A 66 -6.38 4.44 10.66
N VAL A 67 -7.57 3.85 10.75
CA VAL A 67 -8.54 3.75 9.65
C VAL A 67 -9.91 4.06 10.25
N GLU A 68 -10.44 5.21 9.91
CA GLU A 68 -11.63 5.78 10.54
C GLU A 68 -12.67 6.12 9.48
N LYS A 69 -13.94 5.90 9.83
CA LYS A 69 -15.06 6.26 8.97
C LYS A 69 -15.41 7.72 9.22
N GLU A 70 -15.16 8.59 8.25
CA GLU A 70 -15.48 10.02 8.31
C GLU A 70 -16.55 10.36 7.25
N ASN A 71 -17.61 11.07 7.64
CA ASN A 71 -18.62 11.71 6.77
C ASN A 71 -18.74 11.17 5.32
N GLY A 72 -19.30 9.97 5.18
CA GLY A 72 -19.58 9.37 3.87
C GLY A 72 -18.41 8.65 3.20
N GLY A 73 -17.26 8.54 3.87
CA GLY A 73 -16.08 7.85 3.38
C GLY A 73 -15.22 7.25 4.50
N TRP A 74 -14.00 6.88 4.12
CA TRP A 74 -12.98 6.35 5.00
C TRP A 74 -11.73 7.22 4.89
N LYS A 75 -11.08 7.43 6.02
CA LYS A 75 -9.80 8.12 6.12
C LYS A 75 -8.83 7.20 6.83
N ALA A 76 -7.62 7.10 6.28
CA ALA A 76 -6.55 6.35 6.88
C ALA A 76 -5.35 7.25 7.13
N GLN A 77 -4.67 7.02 8.25
CA GLN A 77 -3.38 7.60 8.57
C GLN A 77 -2.38 6.47 8.80
N VAL A 78 -1.24 6.56 8.14
CA VAL A 78 -0.20 5.53 8.18
C VAL A 78 1.15 6.22 8.27
N LEU A 79 1.94 5.88 9.28
CA LEU A 79 3.33 6.32 9.38
C LEU A 79 4.25 5.31 8.69
N LEU A 80 5.11 5.82 7.82
CA LEU A 80 6.05 5.05 7.02
C LEU A 80 7.47 5.21 7.55
N ASP A 81 8.23 4.12 7.56
CA ASP A 81 9.66 4.11 7.83
C ASP A 81 10.45 4.32 6.54
N ILE A 82 11.53 5.10 6.59
CA ILE A 82 12.34 5.53 5.43
C ILE A 82 13.83 5.22 5.58
#